data_AF-A0A0S8GMG0-F1
#
_entry.id   AF-A0A0S8GMG0-F1
#
_cell.length_a   1.000
_cell.length_b   1.000
_cell.length_c   1.000
_cell.angle_alpha   90.00
_cell.angle_beta   90.00
_cell.angle_gamma   90.00
#
_symmetry.space_group_name_H-M   'P 1'
#
loop_
_entity.id
_entity.type
_entity.pdbx_description
1 polymer ?
#
loop_
_entity_poly.entity_id
_entity_poly.type
_entity_poly.pdbx_seq_one_letter_code
_entity_poly.pdbx_strand_id
1 'polypeptide(L)'
;MPPQHLKNVVLSRDEVRNCDRVALENFEIKGLVLMENAGAAAARLILSELAPDRTARICIIAGTGNNGGDGFVVARHLANAGVAADVVICGDRERIKGDA
;
A
#
# COMPACT_ATOMS: atom_id res chain seq x y z
N MET A 1 8.74 0.21 -24.01
CA MET A 1 7.28 -0.01 -24.07
C MET A 1 6.93 -1.06 -23.03
N PRO A 2 5.89 -0.87 -22.20
CA PRO A 2 5.42 -1.94 -21.32
C PRO A 2 4.90 -3.10 -22.19
N PRO A 3 5.08 -4.37 -21.79
CA PRO A 3 4.58 -5.51 -22.56
C PRO A 3 3.05 -5.43 -22.74
N GLN A 4 2.58 -5.58 -23.97
CA GLN A 4 1.19 -5.37 -24.39
C GLN A 4 0.19 -6.48 -24.00
N HIS A 5 0.55 -7.44 -23.15
CA HIS A 5 -0.26 -8.63 -22.86
C HIS A 5 -0.24 -9.10 -21.40
N LEU A 6 -0.32 -8.19 -20.44
CA LEU A 6 -1.03 -8.58 -19.21
C LEU A 6 -2.52 -8.54 -19.58
N LYS A 7 -3.12 -9.71 -19.83
CA LYS A 7 -4.58 -9.85 -19.68
C LYS A 7 -4.93 -9.20 -18.34
N ASN A 8 -6.07 -8.52 -18.24
CA ASN A 8 -6.61 -8.09 -16.95
C ASN A 8 -6.94 -9.35 -16.14
N VAL A 9 -5.93 -9.95 -15.52
CA VAL A 9 -6.04 -11.14 -14.71
C VAL A 9 -6.53 -10.67 -13.35
N VAL A 10 -7.78 -11.01 -13.05
CA VAL A 10 -8.32 -10.86 -11.71
C VAL A 10 -7.93 -12.11 -10.94
N LEU A 11 -7.08 -11.93 -9.93
CA LEU A 11 -6.66 -13.00 -9.03
C LEU A 11 -7.65 -13.11 -7.87
N SER A 12 -7.97 -14.34 -7.50
CA SER A 12 -8.60 -14.65 -6.22
C SER A 12 -7.67 -14.28 -5.07
N ARG A 13 -8.23 -14.15 -3.87
CA ARG A 13 -7.46 -13.86 -2.65
C ARG A 13 -6.33 -14.87 -2.43
N ASP A 14 -6.60 -16.15 -2.70
CA ASP A 14 -5.63 -17.20 -2.43
C ASP A 14 -4.53 -17.23 -3.51
N GLU A 15 -4.83 -16.82 -4.74
CA GLU A 15 -3.82 -16.61 -5.79
C GLU A 15 -2.89 -15.44 -5.47
N VAL A 16 -3.42 -14.29 -5.03
CA VAL A 16 -2.58 -13.15 -4.62
C VAL A 16 -1.67 -13.53 -3.46
N ARG A 17 -2.21 -14.21 -2.43
CA ARG A 17 -1.40 -14.73 -1.31
C ARG A 17 -0.30 -15.69 -1.77
N ASN A 18 -0.60 -16.52 -2.76
CA ASN A 18 0.40 -17.41 -3.33
C ASN A 18 1.49 -16.65 -4.09
N CYS A 19 1.16 -15.57 -4.80
CA CYS A 19 2.16 -14.68 -5.40
C CYS A 19 3.08 -14.05 -4.34
N ASP A 20 2.51 -13.53 -3.25
CA ASP A 20 3.30 -12.96 -2.15
C ASP A 20 4.21 -14.03 -1.54
N ARG A 21 3.68 -15.23 -1.26
CA ARG A 21 4.47 -16.35 -0.74
C ARG A 21 5.63 -16.70 -1.65
N VAL A 22 5.39 -16.81 -2.95
CA VAL A 22 6.45 -17.08 -3.94
C VAL A 22 7.51 -15.97 -3.95
N ALA A 23 7.11 -14.70 -3.84
CA ALA A 23 8.05 -13.58 -3.75
C ALA A 23 8.94 -13.68 -2.50
N LEU A 24 8.38 -14.04 -1.34
CA LEU A 24 9.11 -14.20 -0.09
C LEU A 24 10.04 -15.43 -0.11
N GLU A 25 9.51 -16.59 -0.52
CA GLU A 25 10.21 -17.88 -0.36
C GLU A 25 11.16 -18.19 -1.50
N ASN A 26 10.80 -17.85 -2.75
CA ASN A 26 11.58 -18.23 -3.93
C ASN A 26 12.49 -17.10 -4.43
N PHE A 27 12.11 -15.84 -4.16
CA PHE A 27 12.83 -14.66 -4.61
C PHE A 27 13.42 -13.82 -3.47
N GLU A 28 13.25 -14.26 -2.23
CA GLU A 28 13.80 -13.62 -1.02
C GLU A 28 13.40 -12.14 -0.86
N ILE A 29 12.27 -11.74 -1.45
CA ILE A 29 11.75 -10.38 -1.34
C ILE A 29 11.06 -10.25 0.02
N LYS A 30 11.57 -9.36 0.87
CA LYS A 30 10.99 -9.10 2.20
C LYS A 30 9.55 -8.55 2.07
N GLY A 31 8.65 -8.97 2.96
CA GLY A 31 7.28 -8.48 3.00
C GLY A 31 7.18 -6.95 3.11
N LEU A 32 8.05 -6.32 3.92
CA LEU A 32 8.19 -4.86 3.97
C LEU A 32 8.44 -4.19 2.61
N VAL A 33 9.20 -4.84 1.72
CA VAL A 33 9.47 -4.30 0.36
C VAL A 33 8.23 -4.41 -0.52
N LEU A 34 7.46 -5.50 -0.40
CA LEU A 34 6.18 -5.64 -1.11
C LEU A 34 5.19 -4.56 -0.64
N MET A 35 5.08 -4.34 0.67
CA MET A 35 4.25 -3.30 1.26
C MET A 35 4.69 -1.90 0.82
N GLU A 36 5.99 -1.61 0.85
CA GLU A 36 6.53 -0.34 0.36
C GLU A 36 6.13 -0.08 -1.09
N ASN A 37 6.23 -1.11 -1.94
CA ASN A 37 5.89 -1.00 -3.35
C ASN A 37 4.39 -0.76 -3.56
N ALA A 38 3.54 -1.48 -2.84
CA ALA A 38 2.09 -1.35 -2.90
C ALA A 38 1.63 0.05 -2.44
N GLY A 39 2.03 0.47 -1.24
CA GLY A 39 1.67 1.77 -0.70
C GLY A 39 2.24 2.94 -1.51
N ALA A 40 3.48 2.85 -2.00
CA ALA A 40 4.07 3.89 -2.84
C ALA A 40 3.34 4.02 -4.19
N ALA A 41 2.91 2.90 -4.78
CA ALA A 41 2.11 2.91 -6.01
C ALA A 41 0.74 3.56 -5.78
N ALA A 42 0.06 3.22 -4.68
CA ALA A 42 -1.20 3.83 -4.30
C ALA A 42 -1.04 5.34 -4.06
N ALA A 43 0.00 5.78 -3.34
CA ALA A 43 0.27 7.20 -3.11
C ALA A 43 0.51 7.97 -4.42
N ARG A 44 1.29 7.40 -5.36
CA ARG A 44 1.49 8.00 -6.68
C ARG A 44 0.17 8.18 -7.44
N LEU A 45 -0.71 7.18 -7.40
CA LEU A 45 -2.01 7.26 -8.04
C LEU A 45 -2.90 8.32 -7.37
N ILE A 46 -2.92 8.38 -6.04
CA ILE A 46 -3.67 9.41 -5.29
C ILE A 46 -3.20 10.82 -5.69
N LEU A 47 -1.88 11.04 -5.74
CA LEU A 47 -1.30 12.32 -6.13
C LEU A 47 -1.61 12.69 -7.59
N SER A 48 -1.61 11.71 -8.50
CA SER A 48 -1.88 11.98 -9.92
C SER A 48 -3.36 12.21 -10.21
N GLU A 49 -4.25 11.42 -9.62
CA GLU A 49 -5.68 11.46 -9.92
C GLU A 49 -6.40 12.57 -9.16
N LEU A 50 -6.02 12.83 -7.91
CA LEU A 50 -6.68 13.86 -7.10
C LEU A 50 -6.00 15.23 -7.21
N ALA A 51 -4.73 15.28 -7.65
CA ALA A 51 -3.91 16.49 -7.75
C ALA A 51 -4.10 17.45 -6.55
N PRO A 52 -3.96 16.96 -5.30
CA PRO A 52 -4.26 17.76 -4.11
C PRO A 52 -3.31 18.95 -4.02
N ASP A 53 -3.86 20.13 -3.71
CA ASP A 53 -3.04 21.27 -3.34
C ASP A 53 -2.48 21.12 -1.91
N ARG A 54 -1.63 22.07 -1.48
CA ARG A 54 -0.99 22.04 -0.16
C ARG A 54 -1.95 22.28 1.02
N THR A 55 -3.18 22.67 0.75
CA THR A 55 -4.22 22.88 1.78
C THR A 55 -5.10 21.63 1.96
N ALA A 56 -5.05 20.71 1.00
CA ALA A 56 -5.75 19.45 1.06
C ALA A 56 -5.28 18.59 2.25
N ARG A 57 -6.22 17.80 2.78
CA ARG A 57 -5.98 16.84 3.85
C ARG A 57 -6.65 15.51 3.50
N ILE A 58 -5.89 14.43 3.60
CA ILE A 58 -6.33 13.08 3.26
C ILE A 58 -6.50 12.27 4.55
N CYS A 59 -7.67 11.67 4.73
CA CYS A 59 -7.92 10.72 5.82
C CYS A 59 -7.74 9.29 5.30
N ILE A 60 -6.85 8.53 5.92
CA ILE A 60 -6.55 7.13 5.59
C ILE A 60 -7.13 6.27 6.71
N ILE A 61 -8.05 5.38 6.35
CA ILE A 61 -8.67 4.45 7.29
C ILE A 61 -7.94 3.11 7.17
N ALA A 62 -7.09 2.82 8.16
CA ALA A 62 -6.21 1.65 8.17
C ALA A 62 -6.73 0.58 9.14
N GLY A 63 -6.87 -0.66 8.65
CA GLY A 63 -7.08 -1.82 9.52
C GLY A 63 -5.81 -2.22 10.28
N THR A 64 -5.85 -3.32 11.02
CA THR A 64 -4.70 -3.83 11.81
C THR A 64 -3.88 -4.91 11.09
N GLY A 65 -4.16 -5.18 9.81
CA GLY A 65 -3.43 -6.14 8.99
C GLY A 65 -2.54 -5.47 7.92
N ASN A 66 -2.04 -6.25 6.97
CA ASN A 66 -1.10 -5.78 5.93
C ASN A 66 -1.60 -4.55 5.14
N ASN A 67 -2.89 -4.51 4.77
CA ASN A 67 -3.45 -3.34 4.09
C ASN A 67 -3.44 -2.07 4.96
N GLY A 68 -3.46 -2.22 6.29
CA GLY A 68 -3.24 -1.12 7.21
C GLY A 68 -1.81 -0.60 7.14
N GLY A 69 -0.85 -1.53 7.09
CA GLY A 69 0.56 -1.30 6.77
C GLY A 69 0.75 -0.46 5.49
N ASP A 70 0.10 -0.87 4.39
CA ASP A 70 0.10 -0.11 3.13
C ASP A 70 -0.41 1.33 3.34
N GLY A 71 -1.43 1.51 4.19
CA GLY A 71 -1.97 2.81 4.56
C GLY A 71 -0.94 3.73 5.24
N PHE A 72 -0.08 3.19 6.11
CA PHE A 72 1.02 3.96 6.71
C PHE A 72 2.08 4.35 5.67
N VAL A 73 2.39 3.47 4.73
CA VAL A 73 3.28 3.78 3.60
C VAL A 73 2.67 4.90 2.75
N VAL A 74 1.38 4.81 2.41
CA VAL A 74 0.66 5.87 1.67
C VAL A 74 0.75 7.19 2.41
N ALA A 75 0.45 7.21 3.72
CA ALA A 75 0.51 8.42 4.53
C ALA A 75 1.89 9.08 4.48
N ARG A 76 2.97 8.28 4.62
CA ARG A 76 4.34 8.78 4.55
C ARG A 76 4.69 9.37 3.19
N HIS A 77 4.29 8.72 2.09
CA HIS A 77 4.54 9.24 0.74
C HIS A 77 3.77 10.53 0.45
N LEU A 78 2.51 10.63 0.92
CA LEU A 78 1.73 11.87 0.81
C LEU A 78 2.36 13.01 1.63
N ALA A 79 2.79 12.72 2.86
CA ALA A 79 3.49 13.70 3.71
C ALA A 79 4.79 14.19 3.05
N ASN A 80 5.58 13.28 2.45
CA ASN A 80 6.79 13.62 1.71
C ASN A 80 6.50 14.49 0.47
N ALA A 81 5.32 14.35 -0.13
CA ALA A 81 4.86 15.20 -1.22
C ALA A 81 4.29 16.56 -0.75
N GLY A 82 4.26 16.81 0.56
CA GLY A 82 3.74 18.05 1.14
C GLY A 82 2.21 18.08 1.29
N VAL A 83 1.55 16.92 1.27
CA VAL A 83 0.11 16.77 1.48
C VAL A 83 -0.14 16.23 2.88
N ALA A 84 -1.01 16.89 3.64
CA ALA A 84 -1.35 16.44 4.99
C ALA A 84 -2.13 15.13 4.94
N ALA A 85 -1.71 14.13 5.73
CA ALA A 85 -2.38 12.84 5.82
C ALA A 85 -2.58 12.43 7.28
N ASP A 86 -3.81 12.13 7.66
CA ASP A 86 -4.19 11.60 8.96
C ASP A 86 -4.51 10.10 8.83
N VAL A 87 -3.91 9.26 9.68
CA VAL A 87 -4.21 7.81 9.69
C VAL A 87 -5.10 7.47 10.87
N VAL A 88 -6.30 6.97 10.58
CA VAL A 88 -7.24 6.45 11.57
C VAL A 88 -7.12 4.93 11.59
N ILE A 89 -6.74 4.38 12.75
CA ILE A 89 -6.64 2.93 12.94
C ILE A 89 -8.02 2.39 13.33
N CYS A 90 -8.57 1.50 12.51
CA CYS A 90 -9.79 0.77 12.79
C CYS A 90 -9.47 -0.60 13.38
N GLY A 91 -9.39 -0.64 14.72
CA GLY A 91 -9.16 -1.85 15.49
C GLY A 91 -8.21 -1.60 16.66
N ASP A 92 -7.88 -2.68 17.36
CA ASP A 92 -6.92 -2.62 18.44
C ASP A 92 -5.49 -2.43 17.90
N ARG A 93 -4.86 -1.30 18.26
CA ARG A 93 -3.50 -0.95 17.84
C ARG A 93 -2.48 -2.01 18.28
N GLU A 94 -2.70 -2.73 19.38
CA GLU A 94 -1.77 -3.77 19.85
C GLU A 94 -1.71 -4.99 18.90
N ARG A 95 -2.65 -5.09 17.95
CA ARG A 95 -2.66 -6.12 16.92
C ARG A 95 -1.79 -5.80 15.71
N ILE A 96 -1.31 -4.57 15.59
CA ILE A 96 -0.38 -4.15 14.54
C ILE A 96 0.99 -4.77 14.83
N LYS A 97 1.48 -5.61 13.92
CA LYS A 97 2.67 -6.45 14.11
C LYS A 97 3.34 -6.74 12.78
N GLY A 98 4.63 -7.03 12.84
CA GLY A 98 5.39 -7.46 11.67
C GLY A 98 5.61 -6.30 10.71
N ASP A 99 5.29 -6.52 9.43
CA ASP A 99 5.43 -5.48 8.41
C ASP A 99 4.33 -4.41 8.51
N ALA A 100 3.23 -4.67 9.22
CA ALA A 100 2.15 -3.71 9.46
C ALA A 100 2.45 -2.80 10.65
#